data_AF-A0A1F5KJY1-F1
#
_entry.id   AF-A0A1F5KJY1-F1
#
_cell.length_a   1.000
_cell.length_b   1.000
_cell.length_c   1.000
_cell.angle_alpha   90.00
_cell.angle_beta   90.00
_cell.angle_gamma   90.00
#
_symmetry.space_group_name_H-M   'P 1'
#
loop_
_entity.id
_entity.type
_entity.pdbx_description
1 polymer ?
#
loop_
_entity_poly.entity_id
_entity_poly.type
_entity_poly.pdbx_seq_one_letter_code
_entity_poly.pdbx_strand_id
1 'polypeptide(L)'
;MPELEARKPLSPFSYPKWVLLFSAGVLISTIYSLFLAPMYIQASKDLKAGRHAFYNENYNEAIDNYLAVLDVVPSSKEARISVAEAYFKNENLSDDEYGLIYLEDLRLEKNDWTRIKEVIPAKYEEYFDVIK
;
A
#
# COMPACT_ATOMS: atom_id res chain seq x y z
N MET A 1 -72.05 -12.97 -6.45
CA MET A 1 -70.73 -13.56 -6.18
C MET A 1 -69.81 -13.08 -7.29
N PRO A 2 -68.83 -12.21 -7.03
CA PRO A 2 -67.90 -11.78 -8.06
C PRO A 2 -66.94 -12.93 -8.39
N GLU A 3 -66.78 -13.23 -9.68
CA GLU A 3 -65.81 -14.20 -10.18
C GLU A 3 -64.40 -13.76 -9.77
N LEU A 4 -63.70 -14.64 -9.05
CA LEU A 4 -62.28 -14.51 -8.80
C LEU A 4 -61.56 -14.68 -10.14
N GLU A 5 -61.29 -13.57 -10.82
CA GLU A 5 -60.46 -13.55 -12.03
C GLU A 5 -59.12 -14.22 -11.71
N ALA A 6 -58.89 -15.39 -12.33
CA ALA A 6 -57.65 -16.14 -12.21
C ALA A 6 -56.50 -15.24 -12.67
N ARG A 7 -55.68 -14.77 -11.71
CA ARG A 7 -54.55 -13.89 -12.01
C ARG A 7 -53.63 -14.59 -13.01
N LYS A 8 -53.53 -14.02 -14.20
CA LYS A 8 -52.64 -14.51 -15.27
C LYS A 8 -51.22 -14.58 -14.70
N PRO A 9 -50.54 -15.74 -14.75
CA PRO A 9 -49.18 -15.85 -14.23
C PRO A 9 -48.29 -14.88 -15.01
N LEU A 10 -47.53 -14.06 -14.28
CA LEU A 10 -46.58 -13.14 -14.88
C LEU A 10 -45.60 -13.94 -15.75
N SER A 11 -45.41 -13.52 -17.00
CA SER A 11 -44.44 -14.15 -17.89
C SER A 11 -43.05 -14.08 -17.27
N PRO A 12 -42.21 -15.13 -17.36
CA PRO A 12 -40.87 -15.11 -16.81
C PRO A 12 -40.07 -13.92 -17.36
N PHE A 13 -39.56 -13.08 -16.47
CA PHE A 13 -38.75 -11.93 -16.86
C PHE A 13 -37.42 -12.45 -17.43
N SER A 14 -37.17 -12.20 -18.73
CA SER A 14 -35.90 -12.54 -19.38
C SER A 14 -35.00 -11.31 -19.44
N TYR A 15 -33.87 -11.37 -18.76
CA TYR A 15 -32.86 -10.32 -18.82
C TYR A 15 -32.16 -10.31 -20.20
N PRO A 16 -31.88 -9.13 -20.77
CA PRO A 16 -31.03 -9.04 -21.95
C PRO A 16 -29.65 -9.66 -21.69
N LYS A 17 -29.11 -10.39 -22.67
CA LYS A 17 -27.82 -11.10 -22.54
C LYS A 17 -26.66 -10.20 -22.09
N TRP A 18 -26.66 -8.92 -22.47
CA TRP A 18 -25.66 -7.95 -22.05
C TRP A 18 -25.67 -7.67 -20.55
N VAL A 19 -26.85 -7.68 -19.90
CA VAL A 19 -26.97 -7.49 -18.45
C VAL A 19 -26.37 -8.67 -17.70
N LEU A 20 -26.59 -9.89 -18.20
CA LEU A 20 -25.98 -11.11 -17.65
C LEU A 20 -24.45 -11.05 -17.75
N LEU A 21 -23.90 -10.67 -18.90
CA LEU A 21 -22.45 -10.52 -19.09
C LEU A 21 -21.86 -9.45 -18.15
N PHE A 22 -22.51 -8.30 -18.01
CA PHE A 22 -22.06 -7.26 -17.09
C PHE A 22 -22.07 -7.74 -15.63
N SER A 23 -23.15 -8.40 -15.20
CA SER A 23 -23.27 -8.92 -13.84
C SER A 23 -22.20 -9.97 -13.52
N ALA A 24 -21.89 -10.85 -14.49
CA ALA A 24 -20.80 -11.81 -14.36
C ALA A 24 -19.44 -11.12 -14.24
N GLY A 25 -19.19 -10.07 -15.03
CA GLY A 25 -17.96 -9.28 -14.95
C GLY A 25 -17.77 -8.62 -13.58
N VAL A 26 -18.83 -8.01 -13.02
CA VAL A 26 -18.81 -7.42 -11.67
C VAL A 26 -18.54 -8.48 -10.60
N LEU A 27 -19.16 -9.66 -10.71
CA LEU A 27 -18.94 -10.77 -9.78
C LEU A 27 -17.49 -11.25 -9.83
N ILE A 28 -16.92 -11.46 -11.01
CA ILE A 28 -15.52 -11.87 -11.17
C ILE A 28 -14.58 -10.82 -10.58
N SER A 29 -14.81 -9.54 -10.86
CA SER A 29 -14.01 -8.44 -10.31
C SER A 29 -14.08 -8.39 -8.77
N THR A 30 -15.27 -8.56 -8.20
CA THR A 30 -15.47 -8.59 -6.75
C THR A 30 -14.76 -9.78 -6.12
N ILE A 31 -14.89 -10.97 -6.70
CA ILE A 31 -14.23 -12.19 -6.22
C ILE A 31 -12.71 -12.01 -6.27
N TYR A 32 -12.18 -11.48 -7.37
CA TYR A 32 -10.75 -11.21 -7.51
C TYR A 32 -10.23 -10.24 -6.44
N SER A 33 -10.98 -9.17 -6.16
CA SER A 33 -10.67 -8.21 -5.09
C SER A 33 -10.65 -8.87 -3.70
N LEU A 34 -11.63 -9.75 -3.42
CA LEU A 34 -11.69 -10.52 -2.18
C LEU A 34 -10.49 -11.46 -2.01
N PHE A 35 -9.98 -12.04 -3.09
CA PHE A 35 -8.78 -12.89 -3.04
C PHE A 35 -7.50 -12.09 -2.76
N LEU A 36 -7.43 -10.83 -3.20
CA LEU A 36 -6.28 -9.95 -2.93
C LEU A 36 -6.30 -9.33 -1.53
N ALA A 37 -7.49 -9.16 -0.94
CA ALA A 37 -7.66 -8.48 0.35
C ALA A 37 -6.76 -9.01 1.50
N PRO A 38 -6.57 -10.33 1.70
CA PRO A 38 -5.69 -10.85 2.74
C PRO A 38 -4.25 -10.35 2.63
N MET A 39 -3.75 -10.19 1.40
CA MET A 39 -2.38 -9.73 1.12
C MET A 39 -2.18 -8.28 1.56
N TYR A 40 -3.12 -7.39 1.22
CA TYR A 40 -3.07 -5.99 1.65
C TYR A 40 -3.25 -5.81 3.16
N ILE A 41 -4.08 -6.66 3.79
CA ILE A 41 -4.23 -6.67 5.25
C ILE A 41 -2.90 -7.06 5.91
N GLN A 42 -2.21 -8.07 5.37
CA GLN A 42 -0.90 -8.48 5.89
C GLN A 42 0.13 -7.36 5.73
N ALA A 43 0.23 -6.76 4.54
CA ALA A 43 1.12 -5.61 4.31
C ALA A 43 0.83 -4.44 5.27
N SER A 44 -0.44 -4.18 5.59
CA SER A 44 -0.78 -3.16 6.59
C SER A 44 -0.32 -3.52 8.01
N LYS A 45 -0.32 -4.81 8.37
CA LYS A 45 0.23 -5.28 9.65
C LYS A 45 1.74 -5.17 9.68
N ASP A 46 2.40 -5.55 8.60
CA ASP A 46 3.86 -5.48 8.47
C ASP A 46 4.34 -4.02 8.53
N LEU A 47 3.63 -3.08 7.90
CA LEU A 47 3.92 -1.65 8.04
C LEU A 47 3.86 -1.19 9.51
N LYS A 48 2.87 -1.67 10.26
CA LYS A 48 2.71 -1.35 11.69
C LYS A 48 3.80 -2.01 12.53
N ALA A 49 4.15 -3.26 12.23
CA ALA A 49 5.21 -4.00 12.90
C ALA A 49 6.57 -3.33 12.66
N GLY A 50 6.88 -2.94 11.42
CA GLY A 50 8.08 -2.21 11.07
C GLY A 50 8.18 -0.87 11.80
N ARG A 51 7.06 -0.13 11.90
CA ARG A 51 7.01 1.12 12.69
C ARG A 51 7.28 0.88 14.18
N HIS A 52 6.72 -0.17 14.74
CA HIS A 52 6.99 -0.55 16.12
C HIS A 52 8.47 -0.93 16.33
N ALA A 53 9.05 -1.73 15.42
CA ALA A 53 10.47 -2.09 15.47
C ALA A 53 11.39 -0.87 15.36
N PHE A 54 11.07 0.07 14.46
CA PHE A 54 11.82 1.32 14.28
C PHE A 54 11.86 2.15 15.57
N TYR A 55 10.72 2.31 16.26
CA TYR A 55 10.67 3.04 17.54
C TYR A 55 11.40 2.34 18.69
N ASN A 56 11.61 1.03 18.58
CA ASN A 56 12.40 0.25 19.53
C ASN A 56 13.88 0.13 19.11
N GLU A 57 14.33 0.91 18.12
CA GLU A 57 15.70 0.91 17.60
C GLU A 57 16.13 -0.43 16.95
N ASN A 58 15.19 -1.33 16.70
CA ASN A 58 15.41 -2.58 15.95
C ASN A 58 15.35 -2.29 14.44
N TYR A 59 16.34 -1.58 13.91
CA TYR A 59 16.31 -1.10 12.51
C TYR A 59 16.31 -2.23 11.48
N ASN A 60 17.03 -3.34 11.72
CA ASN A 60 17.02 -4.49 10.82
C ASN A 60 15.61 -5.11 10.69
N GLU A 61 14.93 -5.32 11.81
CA GLU A 61 13.56 -5.83 11.82
C GLU A 61 12.58 -4.82 11.18
N ALA A 62 12.82 -3.52 11.39
CA ALA A 62 12.03 -2.48 10.73
C ALA A 62 12.16 -2.55 9.20
N ILE A 63 13.40 -2.66 8.69
CA ILE A 63 13.71 -2.81 7.27
C ILE A 63 13.00 -4.04 6.70
N ASP A 64 13.17 -5.22 7.30
CA ASP A 64 12.55 -6.47 6.83
C ASP A 64 11.02 -6.34 6.72
N ASN A 65 10.39 -5.78 7.75
CA ASN A 65 8.94 -5.57 7.75
C ASN A 65 8.50 -4.59 6.66
N TYR A 66 9.21 -3.48 6.47
CA TYR A 66 8.84 -2.51 5.44
C TYR A 66 9.11 -3.02 4.03
N LEU A 67 10.17 -3.82 3.81
CA LEU A 67 10.42 -4.49 2.53
C LEU A 67 9.30 -5.47 2.21
N ALA A 68 8.79 -6.23 3.19
CA ALA A 68 7.62 -7.08 2.99
C ALA A 68 6.37 -6.29 2.55
N VAL A 69 6.21 -5.04 3.00
CA VAL A 69 5.15 -4.14 2.48
C VAL A 69 5.40 -3.80 1.01
N LEU A 70 6.64 -3.52 0.63
CA LEU A 70 6.99 -3.16 -0.74
C LEU A 70 6.88 -4.33 -1.72
N ASP A 71 7.02 -5.57 -1.26
CA ASP A 71 6.74 -6.76 -2.07
C ASP A 71 5.26 -6.83 -2.52
N VAL A 72 4.35 -6.34 -1.68
CA VAL A 72 2.90 -6.30 -1.95
C VAL A 72 2.48 -4.99 -2.62
N VAL A 73 3.05 -3.87 -2.18
CA VAL A 73 2.72 -2.52 -2.63
C VAL A 73 4.01 -1.75 -2.98
N PRO A 74 4.63 -2.03 -4.14
CA PRO A 74 5.91 -1.42 -4.53
C PRO A 74 5.85 0.11 -4.63
N SER A 75 4.67 0.65 -4.93
CA SER A 75 4.43 2.10 -5.05
C SER A 75 4.10 2.78 -3.71
N SER A 76 4.19 2.08 -2.57
CA SER A 76 3.85 2.64 -1.26
C SER A 76 4.88 3.68 -0.84
N LYS A 77 4.54 4.97 -1.02
CA LYS A 77 5.38 6.10 -0.62
C LYS A 77 5.78 6.03 0.85
N GLU A 78 4.85 5.72 1.74
CA GLU A 78 5.12 5.61 3.19
C GLU A 78 6.12 4.48 3.49
N ALA A 79 5.94 3.30 2.90
CA ALA A 79 6.87 2.19 3.13
C ALA A 79 8.27 2.52 2.58
N ARG A 80 8.36 3.13 1.40
CA ARG A 80 9.65 3.56 0.83
C ARG A 80 10.38 4.59 1.70
N ILE A 81 9.67 5.61 2.19
CA ILE A 81 10.23 6.61 3.11
C ILE A 81 10.68 5.93 4.40
N SER A 82 9.87 5.05 4.98
CA SER A 82 10.19 4.39 6.25
C SER A 82 11.34 3.37 6.14
N VAL A 83 11.49 2.68 5.00
CA VAL A 83 12.70 1.90 4.71
C VAL A 83 13.94 2.80 4.69
N ALA A 84 13.85 3.95 4.00
CA ALA A 84 14.96 4.89 3.95
C ALA A 84 15.34 5.43 5.33
N GLU A 85 14.35 5.81 6.14
CA GLU A 85 14.55 6.23 7.54
C GLU A 85 15.26 5.15 8.35
N ALA A 86 14.84 3.89 8.20
CA ALA A 86 15.42 2.76 8.92
C ALA A 86 16.87 2.48 8.48
N TYR A 87 17.16 2.57 7.17
CA TYR A 87 18.53 2.44 6.67
C TYR A 87 19.45 3.56 7.18
N PHE A 88 19.01 4.82 7.15
CA PHE A 88 19.82 5.94 7.63
C PHE A 88 20.09 5.92 9.14
N LYS A 89 19.19 5.33 9.93
CA LYS A 89 19.40 5.13 11.37
C LYS A 89 20.23 3.91 11.70
N ASN A 90 20.40 2.97 10.77
CA ASN A 90 21.21 1.80 10.97
C ASN A 90 22.69 2.19 10.87
N GLU A 91 23.44 2.11 11.98
CA GLU A 91 24.82 2.61 12.08
C GLU A 91 25.84 1.83 11.22
N ASN A 92 25.41 0.80 10.50
CA ASN A 92 26.25 0.06 9.58
C ASN A 92 26.45 0.89 8.30
N LEU A 93 27.57 1.61 8.23
CA LEU A 93 27.96 2.61 7.21
C LEU A 93 27.89 2.16 5.73
N SER A 94 27.53 0.90 5.45
CA SER A 94 27.26 0.37 4.11
C SER A 94 25.83 0.59 3.63
N ASP A 95 24.87 0.89 4.52
CA ASP A 95 23.46 0.71 4.17
C ASP A 95 22.76 2.01 3.73
N ASP A 96 23.38 3.17 3.97
CA ASP A 96 22.78 4.47 3.64
C ASP A 96 22.50 4.65 2.13
N GLU A 97 23.32 4.05 1.27
CA GLU A 97 23.09 4.11 -0.18
C GLU A 97 21.76 3.46 -0.56
N TYR A 98 21.38 2.37 0.12
CA TYR A 98 20.06 1.75 -0.06
C TYR A 98 18.95 2.70 0.36
N GLY A 99 19.11 3.45 1.45
CA GLY A 99 18.14 4.44 1.87
C GLY A 99 17.85 5.49 0.78
N LEU A 100 18.89 5.95 0.08
CA LEU A 100 18.74 6.90 -1.04
C LEU A 100 17.99 6.28 -2.24
N ILE A 101 18.25 5.01 -2.56
CA ILE A 101 17.54 4.29 -3.64
C ILE A 101 16.03 4.26 -3.37
N TYR A 102 15.61 4.04 -2.13
CA TYR A 102 14.18 4.04 -1.80
C TYR A 102 13.53 5.42 -1.90
N LEU A 103 14.31 6.50 -1.84
CA LEU A 103 13.84 7.87 -2.05
C LEU A 103 13.88 8.32 -3.51
N GLU A 104 14.56 7.59 -4.39
CA GLU A 104 14.68 7.92 -5.81
C GLU A 104 13.29 8.03 -6.48
N ASP A 105 13.09 9.01 -7.34
CA ASP A 105 11.82 9.28 -8.03
C ASP A 105 10.60 9.57 -7.12
N LEU A 106 10.78 9.67 -5.79
CA LEU A 106 9.70 10.10 -4.90
C LEU A 106 9.58 11.62 -4.91
N ARG A 107 8.36 12.09 -5.19
CA ARG A 107 7.99 13.47 -4.88
C ARG A 107 7.76 13.61 -3.38
N LEU A 108 8.79 14.08 -2.68
CA LEU A 108 8.77 14.36 -1.26
C LEU A 108 8.08 15.70 -0.99
N GLU A 109 7.08 15.67 -0.11
CA GLU A 109 6.40 16.87 0.35
C GLU A 109 7.15 17.46 1.54
N LYS A 110 6.79 18.68 1.95
CA LYS A 110 7.44 19.38 3.07
C LYS A 110 7.52 18.52 4.35
N ASN A 111 6.47 17.77 4.65
CA ASN A 111 6.44 16.92 5.85
C ASN A 111 7.37 15.71 5.73
N ASP A 112 7.47 15.11 4.55
CA ASP A 112 8.39 14.00 4.28
C ASP A 112 9.85 14.48 4.39
N TRP A 113 10.11 15.68 3.86
CA TRP A 113 11.41 16.32 3.96
C TRP A 113 11.85 16.54 5.41
N THR A 114 10.95 17.06 6.24
CA THR A 114 11.24 17.25 7.66
C THR A 114 11.61 15.92 8.33
N ARG A 115 10.84 14.86 8.07
CA ARG A 115 11.10 13.52 8.62
C ARG A 115 12.46 12.98 8.19
N ILE A 116 12.79 13.05 6.91
CA ILE A 116 14.06 12.51 6.38
C ILE A 116 15.26 13.31 6.90
N LYS A 117 15.16 14.64 7.00
CA LYS A 117 16.25 15.49 7.52
C LYS A 117 16.63 15.17 8.97
N GLU A 118 15.72 14.64 9.78
CA GLU A 118 16.02 14.24 11.17
C GLU A 118 16.93 13.01 11.28
N VAL A 119 17.02 12.23 10.20
CA VAL A 119 17.69 10.92 10.22
C VAL A 119 18.79 10.80 9.19
N ILE A 120 18.85 11.68 8.20
CA ILE A 120 19.78 11.56 7.09
C ILE A 120 21.24 11.76 7.54
N PRO A 121 22.20 10.96 7.03
CA PRO A 121 23.60 11.14 7.35
C PRO A 121 24.13 12.50 6.84
N ALA A 122 25.00 13.13 7.64
CA ALA A 122 25.59 14.44 7.32
C ALA A 122 26.30 14.48 5.95
N LYS A 123 26.88 13.36 5.51
CA LYS A 123 27.50 13.24 4.17
C LYS A 123 26.54 13.49 3.01
N TYR A 124 25.24 13.34 3.21
CA TYR A 124 24.24 13.53 2.18
C TYR A 124 23.45 14.83 2.32
N GLU A 125 23.54 15.53 3.45
CA GLU A 125 22.75 16.72 3.76
C GLU A 125 22.86 17.81 2.67
N GLU A 126 24.05 17.96 2.07
CA GLU A 126 24.31 18.91 0.99
C GLU A 126 23.47 18.66 -0.28
N TYR A 127 23.17 17.39 -0.61
CA TYR A 127 22.32 17.06 -1.77
C TYR A 127 20.85 17.45 -1.56
N PHE A 128 20.45 17.68 -0.30
CA PHE A 128 19.06 17.90 0.10
C PHE A 128 18.73 19.34 0.50
N ASP A 129 19.74 20.21 0.58
CA ASP A 129 19.57 21.65 0.83
C ASP A 129 19.28 22.47 -0.43
N VAL A 130 19.51 21.90 -1.62
CA VAL A 130 19.26 22.53 -2.92
C VAL A 130 17.76 22.58 -3.27
N ILE A 131 16.94 21.74 -2.64
CA ILE A 131 15.49 21.63 -2.88
C ILE A 131 14.77 22.60 -1.92
N LYS A 132 14.88 23.90 -2.19
CA LYS A 132 14.11 24.97 -1.52
C LYS A 132 12.99 25.49 -2.41
#